data_AF-A0A2G6C927-F1
#
_entry.id   AF-A0A2G6C927-F1
#
_cell.length_a   1.000
_cell.length_b   1.000
_cell.length_c   1.000
_cell.angle_alpha   90.00
_cell.angle_beta   90.00
_cell.angle_gamma   90.00
#
_symmetry.space_group_name_H-M   'P 1'
#
loop_
_entity.id
_entity.type
_entity.pdbx_description
1 polymer ?
#
loop_
_entity_poly.entity_id
_entity_poly.type
_entity_poly.pdbx_seq_one_letter_code
_entity_poly.pdbx_strand_id
1 'polypeptide(L)' 'MDVHGLKITDAVELESRLNHIPGVVTNGLFALRPADVLILGTPTGAKTLTA' A
#
# COMPACT_ATOMS: atom_id res chain seq x y z
N MET A 1 9.59 1.20 12.20
CA MET A 1 10.83 1.32 11.43
C MET A 1 10.46 1.87 10.08
N ASP A 2 11.11 2.94 9.65
CA ASP A 2 10.86 3.55 8.34
C ASP A 2 11.96 3.11 7.37
N VAL A 3 11.55 2.58 6.23
CA VAL A 3 12.46 2.00 5.24
C VAL A 3 12.45 2.87 3.99
N HIS A 4 13.61 3.40 3.60
CA HIS A 4 13.78 4.27 2.43
C HIS A 4 14.49 3.54 1.28
N GLY A 5 14.37 4.08 0.06
CA GLY A 5 15.08 3.57 -1.12
C GLY A 5 14.50 2.31 -1.75
N LEU A 6 13.35 1.83 -1.29
CA LEU A 6 12.66 0.70 -1.90
C LEU A 6 12.02 1.11 -3.23
N LYS A 7 12.30 0.34 -4.29
CA LYS A 7 11.52 0.38 -5.53
C LYS A 7 10.48 -0.73 -5.47
N ILE A 8 9.28 -0.39 -5.03
CA ILE A 8 8.16 -1.34 -4.89
C ILE A 8 7.54 -1.56 -6.26
N THR A 9 7.94 -2.65 -6.93
CA THR A 9 7.45 -3.02 -8.27
C THR A 9 6.23 -3.94 -8.21
N ASP A 10 6.22 -4.85 -7.23
CA ASP A 10 5.06 -5.64 -6.83
C ASP A 10 4.81 -5.44 -5.34
N ALA A 11 3.75 -4.69 -5.01
CA ALA A 11 3.41 -4.37 -3.63
C ALA A 11 2.77 -5.56 -2.89
N VAL A 12 2.08 -6.45 -3.61
CA VAL A 12 1.36 -7.59 -3.03
C VAL A 12 2.36 -8.65 -2.59
N GLU A 13 3.32 -9.00 -3.46
CA GLU A 13 4.39 -9.93 -3.12
C GLU A 13 5.25 -9.41 -1.97
N LEU A 14 5.61 -8.11 -2.02
CA LEU A 14 6.43 -7.48 -0.99
C LEU A 14 5.72 -7.50 0.38
N GLU A 15 4.44 -7.11 0.44
CA GLU A 15 3.65 -7.15 1.67
C GLU A 15 3.59 -8.57 2.25
N SER A 16 3.30 -9.57 1.40
CA SER A 16 3.24 -10.97 1.80
C SER A 16 4.57 -11.43 2.40
N ARG A 17 5.70 -11.09 1.76
CA ARG A 17 7.04 -11.44 2.25
C ARG A 17 7.35 -10.77 3.58
N LEU A 18 7.03 -9.50 3.75
CA LEU A 18 7.26 -8.77 5.01
C LEU A 18 6.47 -9.37 6.17
N ASN A 19 5.22 -9.77 5.93
CA ASN A 19 4.38 -10.41 6.95
C ASN A 19 4.90 -11.76 7.42
N HIS A 20 5.75 -12.44 6.64
CA HIS A 20 6.37 -13.72 7.01
C HIS A 20 7.72 -13.57 7.74
N ILE A 21 8.19 -12.35 8.00
CA ILE A 21 9.43 -12.13 8.74
C ILE A 21 9.14 -12.20 10.26
N PRO A 22 9.75 -13.14 11.01
CA PRO A 22 9.56 -13.20 12.45
C PRO A 22 9.93 -11.88 13.15
N GLY A 23 9.05 -11.41 14.02
CA GLY A 23 9.23 -10.13 14.72
C GLY A 23 8.61 -8.92 14.00
N VAL A 24 8.18 -9.06 12.74
CA VAL A 24 7.30 -8.07 12.10
C VAL A 24 5.89 -8.26 12.65
N VAL A 25 5.36 -7.19 13.26
CA VAL A 25 3.99 -7.19 13.79
C VAL A 25 3.01 -6.88 12.66
N THR A 26 3.24 -5.77 11.95
CA THR A 26 2.53 -5.33 10.75
C THR A 26 3.46 -4.49 9.88
N ASN A 27 3.12 -4.32 8.61
CA ASN A 27 3.78 -3.38 7.72
C ASN A 27 2.76 -2.39 7.13
N GLY A 28 3.25 -1.30 6.53
CA GLY A 28 2.39 -0.21 6.04
C GLY A 28 1.87 -0.38 4.61
N LEU A 29 2.08 -1.54 3.97
CA LEU A 29 1.51 -1.83 2.65
C LEU A 29 0.10 -2.38 2.82
N PHE A 30 -0.82 -1.85 2.03
CA PHE A 30 -2.22 -2.28 1.93
C PHE A 30 -2.49 -2.75 0.49
N ALA A 31 -1.71 -3.72 0.03
CA ALA A 31 -1.73 -4.24 -1.34
C ALA A 31 -2.48 -5.57 -1.43
N LEU A 32 -2.38 -6.44 -0.42
CA LEU A 32 -3.18 -7.67 -0.30
C LEU A 32 -4.68 -7.35 -0.16
N ARG A 33 -5.00 -6.20 0.42
CA ARG A 33 -6.36 -5.64 0.49
C ARG A 33 -6.31 -4.15 0.12
N PRO A 34 -6.36 -3.82 -1.19
CA PRO A 34 -6.33 -2.43 -1.64
C PRO A 34 -7.64 -1.71 -1.30
N ALA A 35 -7.65 -0.40 -1.50
CA ALA A 35 -8.87 0.38 -1.38
C ALA A 35 -9.83 0.05 -2.54
N ASP A 36 -11.07 -0.34 -2.23
CA ASP A 36 -12.10 -0.58 -3.23
C ASP A 36 -12.48 0.72 -3.98
N VAL A 37 -12.45 1.85 -3.25
CA VAL A 37 -12.76 3.19 -3.75
C VAL A 37 -11.75 4.19 -3.20
N LEU A 38 -11.15 4.99 -4.07
CA LEU A 38 -10.25 6.09 -3.74
C LEU A 38 -10.88 7.43 -4.12
N ILE A 39 -11.12 8.29 -3.14
CA ILE A 39 -11.60 9.66 -3.34
C ILE A 39 -10.39 10.60 -3.30
N LEU A 40 -9.95 11.05 -4.46
CA LEU A 40 -8.81 11.94 -4.64
C LEU A 40 -9.28 13.40 -4.68
N GLY A 41 -8.89 14.19 -3.68
CA GLY A 41 -9.08 15.64 -3.71
C GLY A 41 -8.15 16.29 -4.73
N THR A 42 -8.72 16.96 -5.74
CA THR A 42 -7.96 17.75 -6.73
C THR A 42 -8.38 19.22 -6.66
N PRO A 43 -7.57 20.17 -7.15
CA PRO A 43 -7.95 21.58 -7.19
C PRO A 43 -9.25 21.85 -7.97
N THR A 44 -9.61 20.95 -8.90
CA THR A 44 -10.83 21.04 -9.72
C THR A 44 -12.03 20.30 -9.12
N GLY A 45 -11.88 19.66 -7.94
CA GLY A 45 -12.92 18.89 -7.27
C GLY A 45 -12.48 17.48 -6.85
N ALA A 46 -13.37 16.75 -6.19
CA ALA A 46 -13.10 15.36 -5.81
C ALA A 46 -13.22 14.44 -7.03
N LYS A 47 -12.26 13.52 -7.21
CA LYS A 47 -12.27 12.47 -8.21
C LYS A 47 -12.38 11.11 -7.53
N THR A 48 -13.33 10.30 -7.94
CA THR A 48 -13.48 8.92 -7.44
C THR A 48 -12.80 7.95 -8.41
N LEU A 49 -11.96 7.07 -7.89
CA LEU A 49 -11.30 5.96 -8.59
C LEU A 49 -11.73 4.65 -7.92
N THR A 50 -11.88 3.58 -8.69
CA THR A 50 -12.21 2.24 -8.20
C THR A 50 -11.11 1.27 -8.61
N ALA A 51 -10.84 0.27 -7.76
CA ALA A 51 -9.82 -0.75 -8.00
C ALA A 51 -10.16 -1.71 -9.14
#